data_AF-A0ABD2KFP6-F1
#
_entry.id   AF-A0ABD2KFP6-F1
#
_cell.length_a   1.000
_cell.length_b   1.000
_cell.length_c   1.000
_cell.angle_alpha   90.00
_cell.angle_beta   90.00
_cell.angle_gamma   90.00
#
_symmetry.space_group_name_H-M   'P 1'
#
loop_
_entity.id
_entity.type
_entity.pdbx_description
1 polymer ?
#
loop_
_entity_poly.entity_id
_entity_poly.type
_entity_poly.pdbx_seq_one_letter_code
_entity_poly.pdbx_strand_id
1 'polypeptide(L)'
;MEKSKTERKCRAESEGRKETERETAQRRPGRRARGRNAEEIAYLVKRGGIVPLRPIIRPAFDHLNTEVIHLIRDCWVETPSERPTIEKVRQKLRQISAQRSVNLMDHVFDMLVQYANKLEEEVQERTKELEGEKRKSDILLYRMMPRLTGGAL
;
A
#
# COMPACT_ATOMS: atom_id res chain seq x y z
N MET A 1 -11.71 -0.07 -57.09
CA MET A 1 -10.48 -0.43 -56.35
C MET A 1 -10.66 -0.48 -54.82
N GLU A 2 -11.87 -0.31 -54.27
CA GLU A 2 -12.09 -0.35 -52.81
C GLU A 2 -12.33 -1.75 -52.21
N LYS A 3 -12.74 -2.75 -53.00
CA LYS A 3 -13.04 -4.09 -52.47
C LYS A 3 -11.81 -4.80 -51.84
N SER A 4 -10.60 -4.44 -52.25
CA SER A 4 -9.36 -5.09 -51.79
C SER A 4 -8.81 -4.54 -50.46
N LYS A 5 -9.21 -3.33 -50.05
CA LYS A 5 -8.81 -2.76 -48.74
C LYS A 5 -9.66 -3.34 -47.60
N THR A 6 -10.93 -3.63 -47.87
CA THR A 6 -11.87 -4.18 -46.88
C THR A 6 -11.54 -5.63 -46.52
N GLU A 7 -11.14 -6.45 -47.50
CA GLU A 7 -10.76 -7.86 -47.28
C GLU A 7 -9.47 -8.00 -46.46
N ARG A 8 -8.49 -7.11 -46.67
CA ARG A 8 -7.25 -7.09 -45.86
C ARG A 8 -7.52 -6.70 -44.40
N LYS A 9 -8.51 -5.83 -44.16
CA LYS A 9 -8.92 -5.42 -42.81
C LYS A 9 -9.59 -6.57 -42.06
N CYS A 10 -10.48 -7.33 -42.70
CA CYS A 10 -11.09 -8.51 -42.09
C CYS A 10 -10.07 -9.62 -41.78
N ARG A 11 -9.03 -9.78 -42.59
CA ARG A 11 -7.98 -10.79 -42.35
C ARG A 11 -7.12 -10.43 -41.13
N ALA A 12 -6.71 -9.16 -41.01
CA ALA A 12 -5.95 -8.66 -39.86
C ALA A 12 -6.75 -8.71 -38.54
N GLU A 13 -8.06 -8.43 -38.58
CA GLU A 13 -8.95 -8.55 -37.41
C GLU A 13 -9.18 -10.03 -37.00
N SER A 14 -9.16 -10.95 -37.96
CA SER A 14 -9.28 -12.40 -37.68
C SER A 14 -8.00 -13.01 -37.10
N GLU A 15 -6.83 -12.46 -37.42
CA GLU A 15 -5.54 -12.87 -36.87
C GLU A 15 -5.32 -12.27 -35.47
N GLY A 16 -5.70 -11.01 -35.25
CA GLY A 16 -5.67 -10.37 -33.92
C GLY A 16 -6.59 -11.06 -32.91
N ARG A 17 -7.78 -11.52 -33.32
CA ARG A 17 -8.66 -12.33 -32.44
C ARG A 17 -8.05 -13.67 -32.06
N LYS A 18 -7.37 -14.36 -33.00
CA LYS A 18 -6.73 -15.66 -32.74
C LYS A 18 -5.51 -15.55 -31.82
N GLU A 19 -4.80 -14.42 -31.85
CA GLU A 19 -3.67 -14.17 -30.95
C GLU A 19 -4.15 -13.84 -29.53
N THR A 20 -5.24 -13.06 -29.40
CA THR A 20 -5.86 -12.79 -28.09
C THR A 20 -6.51 -14.02 -27.44
N GLU A 21 -6.98 -15.01 -28.22
CA GLU A 21 -7.51 -16.27 -27.71
C GLU A 21 -6.41 -17.24 -27.22
N ARG A 22 -5.19 -17.15 -27.78
CA ARG A 22 -4.06 -17.97 -27.32
C ARG A 22 -3.45 -17.42 -26.02
N GLU A 23 -3.46 -16.10 -25.82
CA GLU A 23 -2.95 -15.48 -24.59
C GLU A 23 -3.94 -15.59 -23.42
N THR A 24 -5.25 -15.63 -23.70
CA THR A 24 -6.29 -15.84 -22.67
C THR A 24 -6.42 -17.30 -22.20
N ALA A 25 -5.85 -18.28 -22.92
CA ALA A 25 -5.80 -19.68 -22.48
C ALA A 25 -4.81 -19.95 -21.31
N GLN A 26 -3.95 -18.98 -20.96
CA GLN A 26 -3.04 -19.06 -19.81
C GLN A 26 -3.69 -18.57 -18.50
N ARG A 27 -4.92 -18.06 -18.52
CA ARG A 27 -5.67 -17.73 -17.29
C ARG A 27 -6.59 -18.89 -16.95
N ARG A 28 -6.00 -20.00 -16.49
CA ARG A 28 -6.78 -21.08 -15.88
C ARG A 28 -7.63 -20.48 -14.74
N PRO A 29 -8.96 -20.67 -14.75
CA PRO A 29 -9.82 -20.19 -13.69
C PRO A 29 -9.36 -20.85 -12.39
N GLY A 30 -9.31 -20.06 -11.33
CA GLY A 30 -8.76 -20.42 -10.05
C GLY A 30 -9.19 -21.82 -9.64
N ARG A 31 -8.23 -22.76 -9.65
CA ARG A 31 -8.30 -23.88 -8.73
C ARG A 31 -8.34 -23.24 -7.35
N ARG A 32 -9.54 -23.15 -6.76
CA ARG A 32 -9.69 -23.01 -5.31
C ARG A 32 -8.64 -23.94 -4.75
N ALA A 33 -7.67 -23.39 -4.04
CA ALA A 33 -6.65 -24.20 -3.41
C ALA A 33 -7.43 -25.15 -2.47
N ARG A 34 -7.65 -26.39 -2.91
CA ARG A 34 -7.82 -27.48 -1.96
C ARG A 34 -6.65 -27.28 -1.01
N GLY A 35 -6.94 -27.09 0.27
CA GLY A 35 -5.90 -26.96 1.28
C GLY A 35 -4.98 -28.14 1.09
N ARG A 36 -3.76 -27.87 0.58
CA ARG A 36 -2.78 -28.91 0.37
C ARG A 36 -2.37 -29.41 1.74
N ASN A 37 -2.25 -30.71 1.90
CA ASN A 37 -1.74 -31.26 3.14
C ASN A 37 -0.23 -30.98 3.26
N ALA A 38 0.33 -31.10 4.46
CA ALA A 38 1.75 -30.80 4.70
C ALA A 38 2.69 -31.67 3.84
N GLU A 39 2.32 -32.93 3.60
CA GLU A 39 3.08 -33.90 2.80
C GLU A 39 3.15 -33.50 1.33
N GLU A 40 2.03 -33.09 0.73
CA GLU A 40 1.96 -32.60 -0.65
C GLU A 40 2.78 -31.32 -0.81
N ILE A 41 2.73 -30.40 0.17
CA ILE A 41 3.56 -29.19 0.17
C ILE A 41 5.05 -29.55 0.21
N ALA A 42 5.46 -30.44 1.13
CA ALA A 42 6.85 -30.88 1.25
C ALA A 42 7.35 -31.57 -0.03
N TYR A 43 6.52 -32.41 -0.64
CA TYR A 43 6.82 -33.06 -1.92
C TYR A 43 7.05 -32.04 -3.04
N LEU A 44 6.15 -31.05 -3.17
CA LEU A 44 6.26 -30.01 -4.19
C LEU A 44 7.47 -29.08 -3.98
N VAL A 45 7.79 -28.75 -2.72
CA VAL A 45 8.98 -27.96 -2.37
C VAL A 45 10.26 -28.75 -2.71
N LYS A 46 10.34 -30.03 -2.35
CA LYS A 46 11.52 -30.87 -2.65
C LYS A 46 11.73 -31.09 -4.15
N ARG A 47 10.64 -31.21 -4.92
CA ARG A 47 10.72 -31.44 -6.36
C ARG A 47 11.18 -30.22 -7.15
N GLY A 48 11.06 -29.01 -6.60
CA GLY A 48 11.50 -27.76 -7.26
C GLY A 48 10.70 -27.46 -8.53
N GLY A 49 9.47 -26.96 -8.39
CA GLY A 49 8.65 -26.52 -9.53
C GLY A 49 9.03 -25.13 -10.06
N ILE A 50 8.55 -24.79 -11.27
CA ILE A 50 8.78 -23.48 -11.92
C ILE A 50 8.31 -22.30 -11.03
N VAL A 51 7.25 -22.51 -10.25
CA VAL A 51 6.77 -21.52 -9.28
C VAL A 51 7.09 -22.03 -7.87
N PRO A 52 8.02 -21.39 -7.14
CA PRO A 52 8.37 -21.81 -5.80
C PRO A 52 7.20 -21.55 -4.85
N LEU A 53 6.92 -22.51 -3.98
CA LEU A 53 5.86 -22.39 -2.97
C LEU A 53 6.34 -21.52 -1.81
N ARG A 54 6.31 -20.20 -2.00
CA ARG A 54 6.67 -19.21 -0.98
C ARG A 54 5.44 -18.39 -0.56
N PRO A 55 5.31 -18.04 0.72
CA PRO A 55 4.32 -17.06 1.16
C PRO A 55 4.57 -15.70 0.49
N ILE A 56 3.48 -14.99 0.20
CA ILE A 56 3.57 -13.60 -0.28
C ILE A 56 3.92 -12.74 0.93
N ILE A 57 5.14 -12.21 0.96
CA ILE A 57 5.52 -11.16 1.91
C ILE A 57 4.87 -9.87 1.40
N ARG A 58 3.71 -9.51 1.96
CA ARG A 58 3.11 -8.20 1.69
C ARG A 58 3.86 -7.17 2.54
N PRO A 59 4.39 -6.10 1.94
CA PRO A 59 4.95 -4.98 2.71
C PRO A 59 3.89 -4.18 3.47
N ALA A 60 2.61 -4.58 3.41
CA ALA A 60 1.46 -3.92 4.06
C ALA A 60 1.52 -3.89 5.60
N PHE A 61 2.54 -4.51 6.22
CA PHE A 61 2.99 -4.04 7.51
C PHE A 61 4.08 -3.01 7.22
N ASP A 62 3.71 -1.72 7.18
CA ASP A 62 4.57 -0.57 6.89
C ASP A 62 5.82 -0.43 7.81
N HIS A 63 6.05 -1.41 8.68
CA HIS A 63 7.00 -1.45 9.78
C HIS A 63 8.02 -2.61 9.65
N LEU A 64 7.92 -3.42 8.59
CA LEU A 64 8.92 -4.44 8.28
C LEU A 64 10.07 -3.78 7.52
N ASN A 65 11.24 -3.71 8.15
CA ASN A 65 12.44 -3.18 7.53
C ASN A 65 12.74 -3.93 6.22
N THR A 66 12.86 -3.18 5.13
CA THR A 66 13.20 -3.67 3.79
C THR A 66 14.40 -4.61 3.81
N GLU A 67 15.40 -4.36 4.66
CA GLU A 67 16.57 -5.23 4.86
C GLU A 67 16.22 -6.63 5.37
N VAL A 68 15.19 -6.76 6.23
CA VAL A 68 14.69 -8.06 6.68
C VAL A 68 14.01 -8.79 5.53
N ILE A 69 13.26 -8.07 4.70
CA ILE A 69 12.59 -8.65 3.54
C ILE A 69 13.63 -9.17 2.54
N HIS A 70 14.70 -8.40 2.28
CA HIS A 70 15.83 -8.83 1.46
C HIS A 70 16.51 -10.06 2.05
N LEU A 71 16.78 -10.08 3.36
CA LEU A 71 17.38 -11.23 4.02
C LEU A 71 16.50 -12.49 3.92
N ILE A 72 15.18 -12.37 4.03
CA ILE A 72 14.25 -13.50 3.85
C ILE A 72 14.34 -14.03 2.42
N ARG A 73 14.43 -13.14 1.42
CA ARG A 73 14.58 -13.53 0.00
C ARG A 73 15.92 -14.23 -0.27
N ASP A 74 17.02 -13.73 0.30
CA ASP A 74 18.34 -14.37 0.24
C ASP A 74 18.29 -15.80 0.82
N CYS A 75 17.55 -16.00 1.92
CA CYS A 75 17.36 -17.31 2.53
C CYS A 75 16.48 -18.26 1.69
N TRP A 76 15.66 -17.72 0.78
CA TRP A 76 14.73 -18.47 -0.07
C TRP A 76 15.28 -18.84 -1.44
N VAL A 77 16.53 -18.50 -1.76
CA VAL A 77 17.18 -18.86 -3.02
C VAL A 77 17.10 -20.37 -3.25
N GLU A 78 16.78 -20.83 -4.46
CA GLU A 78 16.58 -22.27 -4.70
C GLU A 78 17.90 -23.04 -4.71
N THR A 79 18.97 -22.42 -5.19
CA THR A 79 20.33 -22.96 -5.13
C THR A 79 20.86 -22.97 -3.69
N PRO A 80 21.15 -24.14 -3.08
CA PRO A 80 21.58 -24.22 -1.69
C PRO A 80 22.92 -23.52 -1.41
N SER A 81 23.85 -23.52 -2.39
CA SER A 81 25.17 -22.89 -2.26
C SER A 81 25.14 -21.37 -2.28
N GLU A 82 24.08 -20.78 -2.82
CA GLU A 82 23.89 -19.32 -2.86
C GLU A 82 23.19 -18.78 -1.60
N ARG A 83 22.60 -19.68 -0.78
CA ARG A 83 21.97 -19.28 0.47
C ARG A 83 23.03 -18.80 1.47
N PRO A 84 22.76 -17.72 2.22
CA PRO A 84 23.66 -17.28 3.27
C PRO A 84 23.75 -18.34 4.38
N THR A 85 24.98 -18.55 4.89
CA THR A 85 25.22 -19.39 6.07
C THR A 85 24.48 -18.82 7.29
N ILE A 86 24.07 -19.68 8.22
CA ILE A 86 23.35 -19.27 9.43
C ILE A 86 24.12 -18.20 10.25
N GLU A 87 25.44 -18.24 10.25
CA GLU A 87 26.28 -17.23 10.90
C GLU A 87 26.13 -15.84 10.26
N LYS A 88 26.14 -15.78 8.92
CA LYS A 88 25.92 -14.54 8.16
C LYS A 88 24.52 -14.00 8.38
N VAL A 89 23.51 -14.87 8.42
CA VAL A 89 22.11 -14.50 8.72
C VAL A 89 22.03 -13.90 10.13
N ARG A 90 22.62 -14.54 11.13
CA ARG A 90 22.67 -14.04 12.52
C ARG A 90 23.38 -12.68 12.61
N GLN A 91 24.48 -12.50 11.89
CA GLN A 91 25.20 -11.23 11.85
C GLN A 91 24.35 -10.11 11.22
N LYS A 92 23.75 -10.36 10.05
CA LYS A 92 22.85 -9.40 9.38
C LYS A 92 21.66 -9.05 10.26
N LEU A 93 21.03 -10.02 10.93
CA LEU A 93 19.93 -9.76 11.85
C LEU A 93 20.34 -8.87 13.03
N ARG A 94 21.52 -9.10 13.63
CA ARG A 94 22.02 -8.24 14.71
C ARG A 94 22.23 -6.79 14.24
N GLN A 95 22.81 -6.60 13.06
CA GLN A 95 23.00 -5.26 12.47
C GLN A 95 21.65 -4.57 12.25
N ILE A 96 20.69 -5.26 11.62
CA ILE A 96 19.35 -4.72 11.38
C ILE A 96 18.65 -4.36 12.69
N SER A 97 18.78 -5.19 13.73
CA SER A 97 18.18 -4.93 15.05
C SER A 97 18.83 -3.74 15.77
N ALA A 98 20.13 -3.52 15.59
CA ALA A 98 20.84 -2.37 16.14
C ALA A 98 20.41 -1.06 15.47
N GLN A 99 20.18 -1.07 14.15
CA GLN A 99 19.58 0.08 13.45
C GLN A 99 18.10 0.29 13.84
N ARG A 100 17.37 -0.74 14.26
CA ARG A 100 15.92 -0.66 14.52
C ARG A 100 15.57 0.24 15.71
N SER A 101 16.42 0.34 16.74
CA SER A 101 16.15 1.22 17.89
C SER A 101 16.15 2.70 17.50
N VAL A 102 17.02 3.09 16.56
CA VAL A 102 17.07 4.45 16.01
C VAL A 102 15.81 4.72 15.17
N ASN A 103 15.49 3.81 14.23
CA ASN A 103 14.32 3.95 13.36
C ASN A 103 12.98 3.94 14.11
N LEU A 104 12.87 3.28 15.26
CA LEU A 104 11.67 3.31 16.09
C LEU A 104 11.42 4.70 16.71
N MET A 105 12.48 5.35 17.19
CA MET A 105 12.37 6.67 17.81
C MET A 105 11.97 7.72 16.78
N ASP A 106 12.56 7.68 15.58
CA ASP A 106 12.19 8.55 14.47
C ASP A 106 10.72 8.35 14.06
N HIS A 107 10.24 7.10 14.06
CA HIS A 107 8.83 6.81 13.78
C HIS A 107 7.87 7.31 14.88
N VAL A 108 8.21 7.12 16.15
CA VAL A 108 7.42 7.68 17.26
C VAL A 108 7.37 9.20 17.15
N PHE A 109 8.46 9.83 16.75
CA PHE A 109 8.52 11.26 16.50
C PHE A 109 7.62 11.69 15.34
N ASP A 110 7.67 10.99 14.21
CA ASP A 110 6.79 11.25 13.06
C ASP A 110 5.31 11.12 13.43
N MET A 111 4.94 10.09 14.21
CA MET A 111 3.58 9.93 14.70
C MET A 111 3.16 11.09 15.59
N LEU A 112 4.01 11.49 16.54
CA LEU A 112 3.75 12.64 17.41
C LEU A 112 3.56 13.94 16.61
N VAL A 113 4.41 14.17 15.61
CA VAL A 113 4.32 15.33 14.71
C VAL A 113 3.02 15.30 13.90
N GLN A 114 2.66 14.16 13.31
CA GLN A 114 1.42 14.01 12.55
C GLN A 114 0.18 14.24 13.41
N TYR A 115 0.16 13.71 14.63
CA TYR A 115 -0.94 13.95 15.57
C TYR A 115 -1.03 15.42 15.98
N ALA A 116 0.11 16.08 16.23
CA ALA A 116 0.14 17.50 16.55
C ALA A 116 -0.42 18.35 15.39
N ASN A 117 0.02 18.08 14.16
CA ASN A 117 -0.46 18.80 12.97
C ASN A 117 -1.97 18.59 12.74
N LYS A 118 -2.45 17.35 12.86
CA LYS A 118 -3.88 17.05 12.73
C LYS A 118 -4.71 17.79 13.79
N LEU A 119 -4.22 17.80 15.02
CA LEU A 119 -4.90 18.48 16.11
C LEU A 119 -4.93 20.00 15.90
N GLU A 120 -3.85 20.58 15.39
CA GLU A 120 -3.78 22.00 15.03
C GLU A 120 -4.82 22.36 13.95
N GLU A 121 -4.92 21.55 12.89
CA GLU A 121 -5.92 21.73 11.84
C GLU A 121 -7.35 21.66 12.40
N GLU A 122 -7.63 20.66 13.24
CA GLU A 122 -8.96 20.47 13.85
C GLU A 122 -9.34 21.63 14.79
N VAL A 123 -8.37 22.16 15.56
CA VAL A 123 -8.56 23.32 16.42
C VAL A 123 -8.82 24.57 15.58
N GLN A 124 -8.07 24.77 14.50
CA GLN A 124 -8.22 25.91 13.61
C GLN A 124 -9.60 25.92 12.93
N GLU A 125 -10.06 24.77 12.45
CA GLU A 125 -11.39 24.61 11.84
C GLU A 125 -12.50 24.96 12.84
N ARG A 126 -12.47 24.36 14.03
CA ARG A 126 -13.48 24.62 15.07
C ARG A 126 -13.47 26.08 15.54
N THR A 127 -12.28 26.70 15.63
CA THR A 127 -12.15 28.11 16.00
C THR A 127 -12.78 29.01 14.93
N LYS A 128 -12.55 28.71 13.65
CA LYS A 128 -13.14 29.46 12.53
C LYS A 128 -14.67 29.38 12.51
N GLU A 129 -15.23 28.20 12.81
CA GLU A 129 -16.68 28.02 12.94
C GLU A 129 -17.25 28.85 14.09
N LEU A 130 -16.62 28.78 15.27
CA LEU A 130 -17.01 29.57 16.45
C LEU A 130 -16.97 31.07 16.19
N GLU A 131 -15.93 31.57 15.52
CA GLU A 131 -15.86 32.99 15.12
C GLU A 131 -16.97 33.38 14.15
N GLY A 132 -17.34 32.49 13.23
CA GLY A 132 -18.45 32.69 12.31
C GLY A 132 -19.78 32.82 13.04
N GLU A 133 -20.07 31.90 13.96
CA GLU A 133 -21.29 31.93 14.78
C GLU A 133 -21.32 33.14 15.72
N LYS A 134 -20.18 33.48 16.33
CA LYS A 134 -20.04 34.70 17.14
C LYS A 134 -20.39 35.95 16.33
N ARG A 135 -19.84 36.12 15.11
CA ARG A 135 -20.18 37.27 14.24
C ARG A 135 -21.66 37.34 13.92
N LYS A 136 -22.31 36.21 13.62
CA LYS A 136 -23.75 36.17 13.35
C LYS A 136 -24.56 36.59 14.57
N SER A 137 -24.18 36.10 15.75
CA SER A 137 -24.78 36.48 17.02
C SER A 137 -24.63 37.98 17.31
N ASP A 138 -23.42 38.53 17.15
CA ASP A 138 -23.15 39.94 17.35
C ASP A 138 -24.00 40.82 16.43
N ILE A 139 -24.09 40.48 15.13
CA ILE A 139 -24.94 41.19 14.16
C ILE A 139 -26.41 41.16 14.58
N LEU A 140 -26.91 40.00 15.01
CA LEU A 140 -28.28 39.85 15.48
C LEU A 140 -28.52 40.68 16.75
N LEU A 141 -27.60 40.67 17.70
CA LEU A 141 -27.64 41.48 18.92
C LEU A 141 -27.76 42.97 18.58
N TYR A 142 -26.93 43.46 17.66
CA TYR A 142 -27.01 44.85 17.17
C TYR A 142 -28.38 45.19 16.56
N ARG A 143 -29.05 44.22 15.91
CA ARG A 143 -30.38 44.41 15.33
C ARG A 143 -31.50 44.37 16.38
N MET A 144 -31.31 43.61 17.45
CA MET A 144 -32.30 43.44 18.53
C MET A 144 -32.20 44.50 19.62
N MET A 145 -31.04 45.15 19.78
CA MET A 145 -30.94 46.32 20.66
C MET A 145 -31.77 47.49 20.11
N PRO A 146 -32.61 48.14 20.93
CA PRO A 146 -33.25 49.40 20.56
C PRO A 146 -32.20 50.41 20.12
N ARG A 147 -32.47 51.19 19.06
CA ARG A 147 -31.64 52.36 18.70
C ARG A 147 -31.77 53.42 19.78
N LEU A 148 -31.10 53.24 20.91
CA LEU A 148 -30.99 54.24 21.95
C LEU A 148 -29.57 54.79 21.91
N THR A 149 -29.52 55.95 21.27
CA THR A 149 -28.66 57.08 21.60
C THR A 149 -27.15 56.86 21.46
N GLY A 150 -26.65 57.19 20.27
CA GLY A 150 -25.71 58.32 20.23
C GLY A 150 -26.41 59.53 20.84
N GLY A 151 -26.38 59.59 22.17
CA GLY A 151 -26.61 60.82 22.88
C GLY A 151 -25.41 61.68 22.56
N ALA A 152 -25.66 62.86 22.01
CA ALA A 152 -24.73 63.96 22.16
C ALA A 152 -24.29 64.03 23.63
N LEU A 153 -22.99 63.94 23.88
CA LEU A 153 -22.19 64.66 24.88
C LEU A 153 -20.71 64.33 24.64
#